data_AF-A0ABD3ZU06-F1
#
_entry.id   AF-A0ABD3ZU06-F1
#
_cell.length_a   1.000
_cell.length_b   1.000
_cell.length_c   1.000
_cell.angle_alpha   90.00
_cell.angle_beta   90.00
_cell.angle_gamma   90.00
#
_symmetry.space_group_name_H-M   'P 1'
#
loop_
_entity.id
_entity.type
_entity.pdbx_description
1 polymer ?
#
loop_
_entity_poly.entity_id
_entity_poly.type
_entity_poly.pdbx_seq_one_letter_code
_entity_poly.pdbx_strand_id
1 'polypeptide(L)'
;MAFDSETGSLSCGSCGRQDNIESLPKENIAARFSEDEAKEYQCENCGAVLITEAETTATTCSFCGGAAILADRLSGHLAPAKVIPFTISKQEAEQAFRKWCKKGLLTPRGFMSADRIKSITGMYIPFWMFDLNSEVQVRANCTRVHQYEEGDYICTETEHFEAFRDINLDYLKIPVDASEKMKDELMDKLEPYSYEELKDFQTAYLAGYIAEKYNYTDEELFPRAKEKISSYIDSYIHSTFSGYTSVNVRDKHIHTKNVNSFYVLLPVWMVSYDYERAEHIFAMNGQTGKVVGKPPISRGKVAAWFSGIAGGTFLALKLVSLMMGGGF
;
A
#
# COMPACT_ATOMS: atom_id res chain seq x y z
N MET A 1 -17.67 -14.84 10.19
CA MET A 1 -18.20 -15.69 11.29
C MET A 1 -18.35 -17.10 10.75
N ALA A 2 -18.08 -18.11 11.57
CA ALA A 2 -18.21 -19.52 11.22
C ALA A 2 -19.37 -20.12 12.01
N PHE A 3 -20.18 -20.95 11.35
CA PHE A 3 -21.21 -21.72 12.04
C PHE A 3 -20.57 -22.86 12.82
N ASP A 4 -20.89 -22.94 14.10
CA ASP A 4 -20.51 -24.04 14.97
C ASP A 4 -21.66 -25.06 15.02
N SER A 5 -21.41 -26.24 14.47
CA SER A 5 -22.39 -27.32 14.38
C SER A 5 -22.76 -27.94 15.74
N GLU A 6 -21.91 -27.80 16.76
CA GLU A 6 -22.18 -28.34 18.09
C GLU A 6 -23.08 -27.40 18.91
N THR A 7 -22.83 -26.09 18.81
CA THR A 7 -23.57 -25.08 19.58
C THR A 7 -24.74 -24.47 18.81
N GLY A 8 -24.82 -24.67 17.50
CA GLY A 8 -25.84 -24.05 16.65
C GLY A 8 -25.69 -22.52 16.54
N SER A 9 -24.51 -21.98 16.88
CA SER A 9 -24.24 -20.55 16.95
C SER A 9 -23.24 -20.09 15.89
N LEU A 10 -23.29 -18.82 15.49
CA LEU A 10 -22.25 -18.19 14.69
C LEU A 10 -21.16 -17.68 15.62
N SER A 11 -19.93 -18.11 15.40
CA SER A 11 -18.76 -17.64 16.13
C SER A 11 -17.87 -16.79 15.23
N CYS A 12 -17.45 -15.63 15.71
CA CYS A 12 -16.43 -14.83 15.05
C CYS A 12 -15.04 -15.24 15.58
N GLY A 13 -14.27 -15.94 14.75
CA GLY A 13 -12.88 -16.32 15.08
C GLY A 13 -11.91 -15.15 15.27
N SER A 14 -12.33 -13.91 14.98
CA SER A 14 -11.53 -12.68 15.06
C SER A 14 -11.91 -11.75 16.23
N CYS A 15 -13.02 -12.00 16.93
CA CYS A 15 -13.36 -11.20 18.12
C CYS A 15 -14.01 -12.00 19.24
N GLY A 16 -14.27 -13.30 19.04
CA GLY A 16 -14.89 -14.17 20.03
C GLY A 16 -16.40 -13.95 20.21
N ARG A 17 -17.01 -13.07 19.42
CA ARG A 17 -18.47 -12.88 19.40
C ARG A 17 -19.17 -14.19 19.03
N GLN A 18 -20.15 -14.58 19.83
CA GLN A 18 -21.07 -15.68 19.53
C GLN A 18 -22.48 -15.12 19.37
N ASP A 19 -23.09 -15.37 18.24
CA ASP A 19 -24.47 -15.00 17.95
C ASP A 19 -25.30 -16.27 17.76
N ASN A 20 -26.40 -16.40 18.51
CA ASN A 20 -27.37 -17.45 18.24
C ASN A 20 -28.20 -17.03 17.02
N ILE A 21 -28.24 -17.88 15.99
CA ILE A 21 -28.91 -17.59 14.72
C ILE A 21 -30.40 -17.30 14.93
N GLU A 22 -31.06 -18.00 15.86
CA GLU A 22 -32.49 -17.80 16.14
C GLU A 22 -32.78 -16.46 16.82
N SER A 23 -31.76 -15.83 17.41
CA SER A 23 -31.86 -14.53 18.08
C SER A 23 -31.43 -13.35 17.21
N LEU A 24 -30.91 -13.61 16.00
CA LEU A 24 -30.52 -12.55 15.08
C LEU A 24 -31.76 -11.79 14.56
N PRO A 25 -31.70 -10.45 14.45
CA PRO A 25 -32.79 -9.69 13.87
C PRO A 25 -33.08 -10.17 12.43
N LYS A 26 -34.37 -10.34 12.10
CA LYS A 26 -34.85 -10.98 10.85
C LYS A 26 -34.31 -10.35 9.57
N GLU A 27 -33.84 -9.11 9.61
CA GLU A 27 -33.16 -8.42 8.51
C GLU A 27 -31.87 -9.13 8.07
N ASN A 28 -31.12 -9.74 9.00
CA ASN A 28 -29.90 -10.50 8.69
C ASN A 28 -30.17 -11.94 8.23
N ILE A 29 -31.37 -12.47 8.50
CA ILE A 29 -31.78 -13.85 8.15
C ILE A 29 -32.37 -13.89 6.73
N ALA A 30 -32.83 -12.75 6.20
CA ALA A 30 -33.50 -12.63 4.91
C ALA A 30 -32.72 -11.79 3.88
N ALA A 31 -31.39 -11.64 4.04
CA ALA A 31 -30.54 -11.03 3.03
C ALA A 31 -30.46 -11.95 1.80
N ARG A 32 -31.45 -11.83 0.91
CA ARG A 32 -31.35 -12.33 -0.46
C ARG A 32 -30.51 -11.31 -1.21
N PHE A 33 -29.35 -11.74 -1.72
CA PHE A 33 -28.56 -10.92 -2.64
C PHE A 33 -29.46 -10.44 -3.77
N SER A 34 -29.34 -9.17 -4.15
CA SER A 34 -30.00 -8.65 -5.35
C SER A 34 -29.42 -9.34 -6.59
N GLU A 35 -30.19 -9.45 -7.69
CA GLU A 35 -29.72 -10.11 -8.93
C GLU A 35 -28.43 -9.48 -9.49
N ASP A 36 -28.14 -8.22 -9.14
CA ASP A 36 -26.96 -7.48 -9.60
C ASP A 36 -25.69 -7.76 -8.77
N GLU A 37 -25.82 -8.23 -7.52
CA GLU A 37 -24.69 -8.43 -6.58
C GLU A 37 -24.00 -9.79 -6.76
N ALA A 38 -24.75 -10.81 -7.19
CA ALA A 38 -24.31 -12.19 -7.24
C ALA A 38 -24.57 -12.80 -8.61
N LYS A 39 -23.50 -13.09 -9.35
CA LYS A 39 -23.57 -13.65 -10.70
C LYS A 39 -23.13 -15.11 -10.71
N GLU A 40 -23.92 -15.91 -11.41
CA GLU A 40 -23.65 -17.31 -11.66
C GLU A 40 -22.57 -17.48 -12.73
N TYR A 41 -21.65 -18.40 -12.49
CA TYR A 41 -20.61 -18.80 -13.44
C TYR A 41 -20.52 -20.32 -13.51
N GLN A 42 -20.58 -20.87 -14.71
CA GLN A 42 -20.42 -22.31 -14.92
C GLN A 42 -18.95 -22.67 -15.11
N CYS A 43 -18.42 -23.53 -14.24
CA CYS A 43 -17.05 -24.01 -14.35
C CYS A 43 -16.87 -24.89 -15.60
N GLU A 44 -15.98 -24.48 -16.50
CA GLU A 44 -15.68 -25.23 -17.73
C GLU A 44 -15.06 -26.62 -17.47
N ASN A 45 -14.42 -26.83 -16.31
CA ASN A 45 -13.72 -28.08 -16.01
C ASN A 45 -14.65 -29.16 -15.41
N CYS A 46 -15.65 -28.79 -14.60
CA CYS A 46 -16.53 -29.76 -13.93
C CYS A 46 -18.04 -29.50 -14.08
N GLY A 47 -18.43 -28.42 -14.76
CA GLY A 47 -19.83 -28.06 -15.00
C GLY A 47 -20.56 -27.47 -13.79
N ALA A 48 -19.91 -27.35 -12.63
CA ALA A 48 -20.51 -26.77 -11.43
C ALA A 48 -20.79 -25.26 -11.59
N VAL A 49 -21.93 -24.81 -11.06
CA VAL A 49 -22.29 -23.39 -11.04
C VAL A 49 -21.78 -22.76 -9.75
N LEU A 50 -20.94 -21.73 -9.89
CA LEU A 50 -20.38 -20.93 -8.82
C LEU A 50 -21.14 -19.61 -8.73
N ILE A 51 -21.44 -19.17 -7.51
CA ILE A 51 -21.93 -17.81 -7.27
C ILE A 51 -20.72 -16.94 -6.97
N THR A 52 -20.55 -15.86 -7.74
CA THR A 52 -19.42 -14.93 -7.64
C THR A 52 -19.92 -13.50 -7.55
N GLU A 53 -19.15 -12.64 -6.88
CA GLU A 53 -19.41 -11.19 -6.92
C GLU A 53 -19.17 -10.65 -8.33
N ALA A 54 -19.85 -9.58 -8.74
CA ALA A 54 -19.81 -9.05 -10.12
C ALA A 54 -18.40 -8.60 -10.58
N GLU A 55 -17.51 -8.31 -9.64
CA GLU A 55 -16.17 -7.78 -9.85
C GLU A 55 -15.12 -8.88 -10.00
N THR A 56 -15.42 -10.12 -9.56
CA THR A 56 -14.47 -11.23 -9.63
C THR A 56 -14.18 -11.61 -11.08
N THR A 57 -12.92 -11.57 -11.51
CA THR A 57 -12.48 -11.96 -12.87
C THR A 57 -11.79 -13.32 -12.87
N ALA A 58 -11.15 -13.71 -11.77
CA ALA A 58 -10.61 -15.05 -11.59
C ALA A 58 -10.76 -15.52 -10.15
N THR A 59 -11.04 -16.82 -10.00
CA THR A 59 -11.10 -17.52 -8.71
C THR A 59 -10.82 -19.01 -8.90
N THR A 60 -10.94 -19.79 -7.82
CA THR A 60 -10.81 -21.25 -7.84
C THR A 60 -12.19 -21.90 -7.70
N CYS A 61 -12.47 -22.91 -8.51
CA CYS A 61 -13.71 -23.67 -8.39
C CYS A 61 -13.75 -24.46 -7.07
N SER A 62 -14.76 -24.17 -6.24
CA SER A 62 -14.96 -24.86 -4.95
C SER A 62 -15.23 -26.37 -5.07
N PHE A 63 -15.56 -26.86 -6.27
CA PHE A 63 -15.89 -28.27 -6.51
C PHE A 63 -14.70 -29.09 -7.00
N CYS A 64 -13.98 -28.62 -8.02
CA CYS A 64 -12.88 -29.38 -8.65
C CYS A 64 -11.49 -28.80 -8.38
N GLY A 65 -11.40 -27.62 -7.76
CA GLY A 65 -10.13 -26.93 -7.51
C GLY A 65 -9.46 -26.34 -8.76
N GLY A 66 -10.10 -26.43 -9.93
CA GLY A 66 -9.62 -25.81 -11.18
C GLY A 66 -9.75 -24.29 -11.18
N ALA A 67 -9.00 -23.61 -12.04
CA ALA A 67 -9.13 -22.17 -12.24
C ALA A 67 -10.49 -21.85 -12.89
N ALA A 68 -11.20 -20.88 -12.32
CA ALA A 68 -12.43 -20.31 -12.85
C ALA A 68 -12.12 -18.89 -13.32
N ILE A 69 -11.99 -18.70 -14.64
CA ILE A 69 -11.70 -17.40 -15.26
C ILE A 69 -12.97 -16.90 -15.94
N LEU A 70 -13.46 -15.75 -15.51
CA LEU A 70 -14.73 -15.19 -15.94
C LEU A 70 -14.47 -14.24 -17.12
N ALA A 71 -14.43 -14.82 -18.32
CA ALA A 71 -14.01 -14.12 -19.54
C ALA A 71 -14.90 -12.93 -19.91
N ASP A 72 -16.19 -12.97 -19.56
CA ASP A 72 -17.14 -11.86 -19.76
C ASP A 72 -16.67 -10.57 -19.08
N ARG A 73 -15.97 -10.70 -17.95
CA ARG A 73 -15.48 -9.58 -17.12
C ARG A 73 -14.04 -9.17 -17.43
N LEU A 74 -13.41 -9.81 -18.40
CA LEU A 74 -12.06 -9.51 -18.89
C LEU A 74 -12.11 -9.13 -20.38
N SER A 75 -13.21 -8.55 -20.83
CA SER A 75 -13.46 -8.24 -22.24
C SER A 75 -13.49 -6.73 -22.51
N GLY A 76 -13.03 -6.34 -23.71
CA GLY A 76 -12.99 -4.94 -24.14
C GLY A 76 -12.20 -4.05 -23.17
N HIS A 77 -12.84 -3.00 -22.66
CA HIS A 77 -12.25 -2.03 -21.73
C HIS A 77 -12.01 -2.61 -20.32
N LEU A 78 -12.60 -3.76 -19.99
CA LEU A 78 -12.37 -4.47 -18.72
C LEU A 78 -11.17 -5.42 -18.78
N ALA A 79 -10.57 -5.60 -19.96
CA ALA A 79 -9.37 -6.40 -20.13
C ALA A 79 -8.13 -5.58 -19.68
N PRO A 80 -7.29 -6.10 -18.77
CA PRO A 80 -6.01 -5.48 -18.48
C PRO A 80 -5.15 -5.41 -19.74
N ALA A 81 -4.44 -4.30 -19.94
CA ALA A 81 -3.45 -4.19 -21.00
C ALA A 81 -2.18 -4.97 -20.63
N LYS A 82 -1.77 -4.89 -19.35
CA LYS A 82 -0.54 -5.50 -18.86
C LYS A 82 -0.70 -6.15 -17.48
N VAL A 83 0.28 -6.95 -17.11
CA VAL A 83 0.36 -7.64 -15.81
C VAL A 83 1.80 -7.76 -15.36
N ILE A 84 2.02 -7.67 -14.05
CA ILE A 84 3.27 -8.15 -13.44
C ILE A 84 3.01 -9.56 -12.92
N PRO A 85 3.63 -10.62 -13.47
CA PRO A 85 3.40 -11.97 -12.98
C PRO A 85 3.86 -12.16 -11.53
N PHE A 86 3.25 -13.10 -10.82
CA PHE A 86 3.83 -13.59 -9.57
C PHE A 86 5.21 -14.20 -9.83
N THR A 87 6.22 -13.67 -9.14
CA THR A 87 7.58 -14.24 -9.12
C THR A 87 7.81 -15.07 -7.86
N ILE A 88 7.10 -14.73 -6.78
CA ILE A 88 7.22 -15.40 -5.48
C ILE A 88 6.11 -16.44 -5.33
N SER A 89 6.49 -17.69 -5.13
CA SER A 89 5.57 -18.80 -4.85
C SER A 89 4.89 -18.66 -3.49
N LYS A 90 3.80 -19.41 -3.28
CA LYS A 90 3.07 -19.42 -2.00
C LYS A 90 3.97 -19.83 -0.82
N GLN A 91 4.86 -20.81 -1.05
CA GLN A 91 5.79 -21.31 -0.05
C GLN A 91 6.86 -20.28 0.31
N GLU A 92 7.41 -19.60 -0.70
CA GLU A 92 8.37 -18.51 -0.48
C GLU A 92 7.72 -17.32 0.21
N ALA A 93 6.47 -17.00 -0.12
CA ALA A 93 5.71 -15.95 0.53
C ALA A 93 5.48 -16.25 2.02
N GLU A 94 5.13 -17.50 2.35
CA GLU A 94 5.00 -17.94 3.73
C GLU A 94 6.33 -17.82 4.49
N GLN A 95 7.44 -18.25 3.88
CA GLN A 95 8.77 -18.14 4.48
C GLN A 95 9.21 -16.67 4.66
N ALA A 96 8.96 -15.81 3.67
CA ALA A 96 9.25 -14.39 3.72
C ALA A 96 8.46 -13.71 4.85
N PHE A 97 7.17 -14.04 4.99
CA PHE A 97 6.33 -13.56 6.08
C PHE A 97 6.84 -14.04 7.44
N ARG A 98 7.16 -15.34 7.60
CA ARG A 98 7.75 -15.88 8.83
C ARG A 98 9.06 -15.17 9.20
N LYS A 99 9.91 -14.87 8.22
CA LYS A 99 11.17 -14.12 8.42
C LYS A 99 10.90 -12.67 8.81
N TRP A 100 9.89 -12.05 8.24
CA TRP A 100 9.47 -10.70 8.56
C TRP A 100 8.97 -10.58 10.01
N CYS A 101 8.13 -11.52 10.48
CA CYS A 101 7.64 -11.54 11.86
C CYS A 101 8.77 -11.58 12.90
N LYS A 102 9.90 -12.23 12.59
CA LYS A 102 11.06 -12.33 13.48
C LYS A 102 11.86 -11.04 13.64
N LYS A 103 11.64 -10.02 12.81
CA LYS A 103 12.39 -8.75 12.87
C LYS A 103 11.78 -7.73 13.84
N GLY A 104 10.61 -8.00 14.41
CA GLY A 104 9.90 -7.07 15.29
C GLY A 104 10.52 -6.95 16.67
N LEU A 105 11.29 -5.88 16.91
CA LEU A 105 11.92 -5.60 18.21
C LEU A 105 10.89 -5.46 19.34
N LEU A 106 9.84 -4.68 19.08
CA LEU A 106 8.75 -4.37 20.03
C LEU A 106 7.57 -5.34 19.92
N THR A 107 7.65 -6.30 19.00
CA THR A 107 6.55 -7.23 18.70
C THR A 107 6.54 -8.37 19.72
N PRO A 108 5.37 -8.83 20.21
CA PRO A 108 5.28 -9.95 21.15
C PRO A 108 5.95 -11.22 20.64
N ARG A 109 6.60 -12.00 21.53
CA ARG A 109 7.28 -13.25 21.15
C ARG A 109 6.34 -14.27 20.48
N GLY A 110 5.08 -14.33 20.93
CA GLY A 110 4.07 -15.22 20.33
C GLY A 110 3.60 -14.82 18.93
N PHE A 111 3.87 -13.59 18.49
CA PHE A 111 3.67 -13.21 17.09
C PHE A 111 4.90 -13.57 16.26
N MET A 112 6.10 -13.41 16.84
CA MET A 112 7.38 -13.70 16.16
C MET A 112 7.57 -15.19 15.82
N SER A 113 6.84 -16.11 16.47
CA SER A 113 6.84 -17.54 16.13
C SER A 113 6.30 -17.82 14.73
N ALA A 114 5.40 -16.97 14.24
CA ALA A 114 4.80 -17.05 12.90
C ALA A 114 4.16 -18.41 12.59
N ASP A 115 3.63 -19.08 13.61
CA ASP A 115 3.02 -20.41 13.56
C ASP A 115 1.49 -20.36 13.37
N ARG A 116 0.89 -19.17 13.42
CA ARG A 116 -0.57 -18.96 13.35
C ARG A 116 -1.04 -18.28 12.06
N ILE A 117 -0.41 -18.63 10.95
CA ILE A 117 -0.88 -18.20 9.63
C ILE A 117 -2.17 -18.99 9.34
N LYS A 118 -3.31 -18.29 9.29
CA LYS A 118 -4.62 -18.90 8.96
C LYS A 118 -4.71 -19.18 7.46
N SER A 119 -4.33 -18.20 6.66
CA SER A 119 -4.37 -18.33 5.21
C SER A 119 -3.37 -17.39 4.55
N ILE A 120 -2.91 -17.80 3.38
CA ILE A 120 -2.16 -16.97 2.45
C ILE A 120 -2.75 -17.15 1.06
N THR A 121 -3.23 -16.03 0.51
CA THR A 121 -4.03 -15.97 -0.72
C THR A 121 -3.34 -15.05 -1.71
N GLY A 122 -3.05 -15.56 -2.90
CA GLY A 122 -2.45 -14.77 -3.97
C GLY A 122 -3.54 -14.12 -4.80
N MET A 123 -3.42 -12.82 -5.01
CA MET A 123 -4.42 -12.03 -5.71
C MET A 123 -3.78 -11.06 -6.70
N TYR A 124 -4.44 -10.86 -7.83
CA TYR A 124 -4.15 -9.77 -8.75
C TYR A 124 -5.07 -8.60 -8.45
N ILE A 125 -4.46 -7.47 -8.12
CA ILE A 125 -5.17 -6.23 -7.78
C ILE A 125 -5.17 -5.32 -9.01
N PRO A 126 -6.33 -4.70 -9.34
CA PRO A 126 -6.41 -3.75 -10.44
C PRO A 126 -5.73 -2.43 -10.12
N PHE A 127 -4.92 -1.93 -11.05
CA PHE A 127 -4.25 -0.64 -10.99
C PHE A 127 -4.36 0.09 -12.32
N TRP A 128 -4.44 1.42 -12.27
CA TRP A 128 -4.17 2.28 -13.42
C TRP A 128 -2.74 2.76 -13.37
N MET A 129 -2.07 2.67 -14.52
CA MET A 129 -0.73 3.23 -14.73
C MET A 129 -0.89 4.53 -15.53
N PHE A 130 -0.55 5.65 -14.91
CA PHE A 130 -0.66 6.97 -15.51
C PHE A 130 0.69 7.47 -16.02
N ASP A 131 0.71 7.91 -17.27
CA ASP A 131 1.76 8.76 -17.82
C ASP A 131 1.25 10.20 -17.78
N LEU A 132 1.91 11.04 -16.97
CA LEU A 132 1.47 12.40 -16.68
C LEU A 132 2.51 13.41 -17.17
N ASN A 133 2.03 14.52 -17.73
CA ASN A 133 2.86 15.66 -18.07
C ASN A 133 2.43 16.86 -17.20
N SER A 134 3.38 17.48 -16.51
CA SER A 134 3.14 18.65 -15.65
C SER A 134 3.94 19.85 -16.14
N GLU A 135 3.21 20.88 -16.57
CA GLU A 135 3.74 22.21 -16.89
C GLU A 135 3.68 23.06 -15.63
N VAL A 136 4.83 23.57 -15.19
CA VAL A 136 5.01 24.20 -13.88
C VAL A 136 5.72 25.54 -14.06
N GLN A 137 5.06 26.61 -13.61
CA GLN A 137 5.61 27.96 -13.63
C GLN A 137 5.72 28.50 -12.21
N VAL A 138 6.92 28.96 -11.83
CA VAL A 138 7.22 29.44 -10.49
C VAL A 138 7.92 30.78 -10.56
N ARG A 139 7.44 31.74 -9.75
CA ARG A 139 8.10 33.04 -9.51
C ARG A 139 8.52 33.11 -8.06
N ALA A 140 9.77 33.47 -7.81
CA ALA A 140 10.31 33.60 -6.47
C ALA A 140 11.21 34.82 -6.34
N ASN A 141 11.17 35.45 -5.18
CA ASN A 141 12.20 36.41 -4.76
C ASN A 141 13.30 35.62 -4.06
N CYS A 142 14.53 35.78 -4.52
CA CYS A 142 15.68 35.06 -4.00
C CYS A 142 16.75 36.03 -3.52
N THR A 143 17.55 35.61 -2.54
CA THR A 143 18.75 36.35 -2.15
C THR A 143 19.99 35.47 -2.23
N ARG A 144 21.13 36.09 -2.57
CA ARG A 144 22.45 35.49 -2.43
C ARG A 144 23.26 36.37 -1.48
N VAL A 145 23.80 35.77 -0.42
CA VAL A 145 24.56 36.48 0.60
C VAL A 145 26.02 36.07 0.52
N HIS A 146 26.91 37.04 0.36
CA HIS A 146 28.36 36.85 0.44
C HIS A 146 28.92 37.60 1.63
N GLN A 147 29.87 36.98 2.32
CA GLN A 147 30.63 37.62 3.38
C GLN A 147 32.09 37.64 2.98
N TYR A 148 32.71 38.82 3.05
CA TYR A 148 34.13 39.01 2.78
C TYR A 148 34.72 40.06 3.71
N GLU A 149 36.02 39.98 3.93
CA GLU A 149 36.77 40.95 4.73
C GLU A 149 37.33 42.05 3.83
N GLU A 150 37.15 43.30 4.24
CA GLU A 150 37.69 44.47 3.57
C GLU A 150 38.37 45.37 4.61
N GLY A 151 39.70 45.22 4.74
CA GLY A 151 40.47 45.85 5.82
C GLY A 151 40.09 45.28 7.19
N ASP A 152 39.66 46.14 8.11
CA ASP A 152 39.21 45.76 9.45
C ASP A 152 37.68 45.49 9.54
N TYR A 153 36.97 45.52 8.40
CA TYR A 153 35.52 45.33 8.34
C TYR A 153 35.14 43.96 7.78
N ILE A 154 34.10 43.33 8.36
CA ILE A 154 33.39 42.19 7.75
C ILE A 154 32.20 42.75 6.98
N CYS A 155 32.28 42.71 5.66
CA CYS A 155 31.22 43.16 4.76
C CYS A 155 30.27 42.01 4.44
N THR A 156 28.95 42.25 4.55
CA THR A 156 27.92 41.31 4.10
C THR A 156 27.18 41.92 2.92
N GLU A 157 27.40 41.38 1.73
CA GLU A 157 26.71 41.78 0.51
C GLU A 157 25.50 40.88 0.30
N THR A 158 24.32 41.49 0.06
CA THR A 158 23.08 40.77 -0.23
C THR A 158 22.58 41.15 -1.62
N GLU A 159 22.65 40.22 -2.55
CA GLU A 159 22.10 40.36 -3.90
C GLU A 159 20.63 39.90 -3.90
N HIS A 160 19.75 40.69 -4.51
CA HIS A 160 18.33 40.38 -4.64
C HIS A 160 17.97 40.01 -6.09
N PHE A 161 17.27 38.89 -6.27
CA PHE A 161 16.87 38.39 -7.58
C PHE A 161 15.37 38.12 -7.62
N GLU A 162 14.74 38.41 -8.76
CA GLU A 162 13.46 37.82 -9.12
C GLU A 162 13.75 36.64 -10.05
N ALA A 163 13.54 35.44 -9.54
CA ALA A 163 13.80 34.21 -10.25
C ALA A 163 12.50 33.64 -10.81
N PHE A 164 12.53 33.30 -12.10
CA PHE A 164 11.46 32.57 -12.78
C PHE A 164 11.95 31.16 -13.13
N ARG A 165 11.07 30.18 -12.99
CA ARG A 165 11.26 28.81 -13.46
C ARG A 165 10.06 28.41 -14.30
N ASP A 166 10.34 27.90 -15.49
CA ASP A 166 9.39 27.25 -16.36
C ASP A 166 9.89 25.81 -16.54
N ILE A 167 9.12 24.87 -16.01
CA ILE A 167 9.53 23.48 -15.83
C ILE A 167 8.49 22.59 -16.50
N ASN A 168 8.96 21.67 -17.32
CA ASN A 168 8.14 20.62 -17.90
C ASN A 168 8.60 19.26 -17.33
N LEU A 169 7.69 18.54 -16.67
CA LEU A 169 7.99 17.26 -16.00
C LEU A 169 7.12 16.15 -16.58
N ASP A 170 7.79 15.10 -17.06
CA ASP A 170 7.15 13.86 -17.49
C ASP A 170 7.28 12.79 -16.40
N TYR A 171 6.15 12.22 -16.03
CA TYR A 171 6.04 11.10 -15.09
C TYR A 171 5.53 9.89 -15.85
N LEU A 172 6.23 8.78 -15.75
CA LEU A 172 5.87 7.56 -16.45
C LEU A 172 5.42 6.50 -15.47
N LYS A 173 4.37 5.78 -15.84
CA LYS A 173 3.90 4.59 -15.11
C LYS A 173 3.65 4.87 -13.62
N ILE A 174 2.93 5.94 -13.29
CA ILE A 174 2.51 6.23 -11.92
C ILE A 174 1.33 5.30 -11.56
N PRO A 175 1.51 4.37 -10.61
CA PRO A 175 0.49 3.40 -10.24
C PRO A 175 -0.55 4.02 -9.29
N VAL A 176 -1.83 3.74 -9.53
CA VAL A 176 -2.92 4.04 -8.60
C VAL A 176 -3.83 2.82 -8.55
N ASP A 177 -4.07 2.25 -7.36
CA ASP A 177 -4.95 1.10 -7.24
C ASP A 177 -6.41 1.49 -7.51
N ALA A 178 -7.12 0.59 -8.16
CA ALA A 178 -8.48 0.78 -8.63
C ALA A 178 -9.45 -0.21 -7.96
N SER A 179 -9.10 -0.74 -6.80
CA SER A 179 -9.93 -1.67 -6.01
C SER A 179 -10.57 -0.93 -4.85
N GLU A 180 -11.89 -1.00 -4.73
CA GLU A 180 -12.61 -0.40 -3.60
C GLU A 180 -12.33 -1.13 -2.27
N LYS A 181 -12.04 -2.43 -2.34
CA LYS A 181 -11.85 -3.28 -1.16
C LYS A 181 -10.46 -3.13 -0.55
N MET A 182 -9.48 -2.68 -1.33
CA MET A 182 -8.12 -2.49 -0.88
C MET A 182 -7.95 -1.09 -0.27
N LYS A 183 -7.19 -1.02 0.81
CA LYS A 183 -6.84 0.28 1.41
C LYS A 183 -5.69 0.89 0.64
N ASP A 184 -5.90 2.07 0.08
CA ASP A 184 -4.89 2.89 -0.61
C ASP A 184 -3.54 2.92 0.12
N GLU A 185 -3.54 3.27 1.42
CA GLU A 185 -2.31 3.34 2.25
C GLU A 185 -1.53 2.02 2.28
N LEU A 186 -2.23 0.88 2.25
CA LEU A 186 -1.61 -0.44 2.23
C LEU A 186 -0.98 -0.71 0.85
N MET A 187 -1.69 -0.38 -0.23
CA MET A 187 -1.24 -0.58 -1.61
C MET A 187 -0.05 0.30 -1.95
N ASP A 188 -0.10 1.60 -1.62
CA ASP A 188 1.00 2.54 -1.84
C ASP A 188 2.28 2.09 -1.09
N LYS A 189 2.14 1.44 0.06
CA LYS A 189 3.28 0.91 0.83
C LYS A 189 3.88 -0.36 0.24
N LEU A 190 3.17 -1.10 -0.62
CA LEU A 190 3.70 -2.29 -1.30
C LEU A 190 4.68 -1.94 -2.42
N GLU A 191 4.61 -0.71 -2.91
CA GLU A 191 5.53 -0.16 -3.89
C GLU A 191 6.96 0.01 -3.33
N PRO A 192 7.99 0.02 -4.19
CA PRO A 192 7.91 -0.07 -5.66
C PRO A 192 7.76 -1.51 -6.18
N TYR A 193 7.15 -1.63 -7.35
CA TYR A 193 7.27 -2.79 -8.23
C TYR A 193 8.32 -2.51 -9.31
N SER A 194 8.88 -3.55 -9.93
CA SER A 194 9.72 -3.41 -11.11
C SER A 194 8.83 -3.30 -12.36
N TYR A 195 8.39 -2.08 -12.70
CA TYR A 195 7.51 -1.81 -13.85
C TYR A 195 8.16 -2.04 -15.22
N GLU A 196 9.44 -2.39 -15.27
CA GLU A 196 10.12 -2.89 -16.45
C GLU A 196 9.73 -4.33 -16.79
N GLU A 197 9.25 -5.09 -15.80
CA GLU A 197 8.81 -6.48 -15.96
C GLU A 197 7.31 -6.60 -16.30
N LEU A 198 6.66 -5.48 -16.65
CA LEU A 198 5.29 -5.48 -17.14
C LEU A 198 5.21 -6.28 -18.45
N LYS A 199 4.39 -7.33 -18.47
CA LYS A 199 4.11 -8.16 -19.64
C LYS A 199 2.74 -7.85 -20.20
N ASP A 200 2.54 -8.09 -21.48
CA ASP A 200 1.20 -8.04 -22.07
C ASP A 200 0.30 -9.07 -21.39
N PHE A 201 -0.93 -8.65 -21.09
CA PHE A 201 -1.85 -9.49 -20.34
C PHE A 201 -2.25 -10.73 -21.14
N GLN A 202 -2.24 -11.86 -20.44
CA GLN A 202 -2.76 -13.13 -20.91
C GLN A 202 -3.55 -13.75 -19.75
N THR A 203 -4.73 -14.29 -20.03
CA THR A 203 -5.61 -14.89 -19.02
C THR A 203 -4.94 -16.01 -18.22
N ALA A 204 -3.98 -16.71 -18.84
CA ALA A 204 -3.17 -17.75 -18.19
C ALA A 204 -2.44 -17.26 -16.93
N TYR A 205 -2.11 -15.96 -16.82
CA TYR A 205 -1.48 -15.41 -15.62
C TYR A 205 -2.38 -15.45 -14.39
N LEU A 206 -3.71 -15.48 -14.57
CA LEU A 206 -4.68 -15.52 -13.49
C LEU A 206 -4.91 -16.92 -12.93
N ALA A 207 -4.42 -17.96 -13.59
CA ALA A 207 -4.64 -19.33 -13.17
C ALA A 207 -4.06 -19.58 -11.76
N GLY A 208 -4.91 -20.00 -10.83
CA GLY A 208 -4.53 -20.26 -9.44
C GLY A 208 -4.49 -19.02 -8.54
N TYR A 209 -4.91 -17.86 -9.03
CA TYR A 209 -4.97 -16.61 -8.29
C TYR A 209 -6.38 -16.03 -8.32
N ILE A 210 -6.73 -15.27 -7.27
CA ILE A 210 -7.95 -14.46 -7.27
C ILE A 210 -7.67 -13.17 -8.03
N ALA A 211 -8.60 -12.70 -8.85
CA ALA A 211 -8.48 -11.41 -9.50
C ALA A 211 -9.84 -10.69 -9.54
N GLU A 212 -9.78 -9.37 -9.52
CA GLU A 212 -10.95 -8.50 -9.68
C GLU A 212 -10.70 -7.51 -10.83
N LYS A 213 -11.78 -7.09 -11.50
CA LYS A 213 -11.74 -5.92 -12.39
C LYS A 213 -11.65 -4.65 -11.55
N TYR A 214 -11.31 -3.53 -12.19
CA TYR A 214 -11.32 -2.24 -11.50
C TYR A 214 -12.73 -1.82 -11.07
N ASN A 215 -12.82 -1.13 -9.94
CA ASN A 215 -14.03 -0.46 -9.44
C ASN A 215 -14.09 1.01 -9.89
N TYR A 216 -12.93 1.64 -10.07
CA TYR A 216 -12.80 3.05 -10.45
C TYR A 216 -12.11 3.20 -11.81
N THR A 217 -12.63 4.10 -12.62
CA THR A 217 -12.05 4.49 -13.92
C THR A 217 -10.80 5.34 -13.76
N ASP A 218 -10.03 5.50 -14.83
CA ASP A 218 -8.86 6.37 -14.82
C ASP A 218 -9.22 7.85 -14.67
N GLU A 219 -10.36 8.31 -15.19
CA GLU A 219 -10.82 9.68 -14.97
C GLU A 219 -11.14 9.96 -13.50
N GLU A 220 -11.76 9.00 -12.80
CA GLU A 220 -12.06 9.10 -11.37
C GLU A 220 -10.79 9.09 -10.51
N LEU A 221 -9.75 8.35 -10.93
CA LEU A 221 -8.50 8.22 -10.20
C LEU A 221 -7.43 9.25 -10.58
N PHE A 222 -7.64 10.03 -11.64
CA PHE A 222 -6.69 11.05 -12.08
C PHE A 222 -6.36 12.10 -10.99
N PRO A 223 -7.31 12.61 -10.17
CA PRO A 223 -6.98 13.48 -9.04
C PRO A 223 -6.01 12.85 -8.04
N ARG A 224 -6.18 11.56 -7.74
CA ARG A 224 -5.28 10.81 -6.85
C ARG A 224 -3.88 10.65 -7.46
N ALA A 225 -3.81 10.41 -8.78
CA ALA A 225 -2.52 10.36 -9.48
C ALA A 225 -1.77 11.71 -9.39
N LYS A 226 -2.48 12.85 -9.50
CA LYS A 226 -1.89 14.19 -9.30
C LYS A 226 -1.38 14.39 -7.88
N GLU A 227 -2.15 13.98 -6.88
CA GLU A 227 -1.74 14.07 -5.48
C GLU A 227 -0.45 13.30 -5.23
N LYS A 228 -0.34 12.09 -5.79
CA LYS A 228 0.85 11.22 -5.66
C LYS A 228 2.13 11.87 -6.20
N ILE A 229 2.05 12.61 -7.32
CA ILE A 229 3.23 13.29 -7.89
C ILE A 229 3.51 14.68 -7.29
N SER A 230 2.57 15.26 -6.53
CA SER A 230 2.65 16.65 -6.07
C SER A 230 3.92 16.95 -5.25
N SER A 231 4.27 16.06 -4.32
CA SER A 231 5.48 16.20 -3.49
C SER A 231 6.78 16.11 -4.29
N TYR A 232 6.78 15.33 -5.38
CA TYR A 232 7.91 15.23 -6.31
C TYR A 232 8.07 16.51 -7.14
N ILE A 233 6.96 17.10 -7.60
CA ILE A 233 6.97 18.41 -8.26
C ILE A 233 7.58 19.46 -7.32
N ASP A 234 7.09 19.54 -6.09
CA ASP A 234 7.58 20.52 -5.12
C ASP A 234 9.06 20.31 -4.78
N SER A 235 9.49 19.06 -4.57
CA SER A 235 10.89 18.72 -4.33
C SER A 235 11.78 19.10 -5.52
N TYR A 236 11.30 18.87 -6.75
CA TYR A 236 12.03 19.24 -7.96
C TYR A 236 12.14 20.76 -8.10
N ILE A 237 11.04 21.50 -7.92
CA ILE A 237 11.05 22.98 -7.90
C ILE A 237 12.12 23.48 -6.92
N HIS A 238 12.12 23.00 -5.67
CA HIS A 238 13.09 23.40 -4.66
C HIS A 238 14.53 23.14 -5.07
N SER A 239 14.81 22.00 -5.72
CA SER A 239 16.15 21.66 -6.19
C SER A 239 16.71 22.65 -7.22
N THR A 240 15.84 23.29 -8.02
CA THR A 240 16.22 24.29 -9.04
C THR A 240 16.62 25.66 -8.47
N PHE A 241 16.44 25.88 -7.16
CA PHE A 241 16.80 27.11 -6.46
C PHE A 241 18.02 26.96 -5.53
N SER A 242 18.74 25.83 -5.60
CA SER A 242 19.88 25.50 -4.72
C SER A 242 21.02 26.52 -4.69
N GLY A 243 21.13 27.42 -5.66
CA GLY A 243 22.16 28.48 -5.72
C GLY A 243 21.86 29.75 -4.91
N TYR A 244 20.71 29.82 -4.23
CA TYR A 244 20.30 30.99 -3.44
C TYR A 244 20.38 30.72 -1.94
N THR A 245 20.73 31.75 -1.17
CA THR A 245 20.75 31.71 0.31
C THR A 245 19.34 31.71 0.89
N SER A 246 18.41 32.47 0.29
CA SER A 246 16.99 32.42 0.65
C SER A 246 16.10 32.45 -0.60
N VAL A 247 14.94 31.80 -0.49
CA VAL A 247 13.96 31.67 -1.58
C VAL A 247 12.57 31.89 -1.00
N ASN A 248 11.86 32.90 -1.51
CA ASN A 248 10.48 33.18 -1.17
C ASN A 248 9.63 33.05 -2.45
N VAL A 249 8.88 31.96 -2.55
CA VAL A 249 8.00 31.70 -3.69
C VAL A 249 6.79 32.63 -3.61
N ARG A 250 6.57 33.43 -4.66
CA ARG A 250 5.43 34.36 -4.77
C ARG A 250 4.24 33.69 -5.44
N ASP A 251 4.49 33.05 -6.58
CA ASP A 251 3.48 32.42 -7.42
C ASP A 251 3.95 31.03 -7.86
N LYS A 252 3.02 30.09 -7.85
CA LYS A 252 3.22 28.71 -8.32
C LYS A 252 1.98 28.28 -9.09
N HIS A 253 2.12 28.07 -10.39
CA HIS A 253 1.08 27.52 -11.25
C HIS A 253 1.51 26.14 -11.73
N ILE A 254 0.65 25.14 -11.53
CA ILE A 254 0.90 23.75 -11.93
C ILE A 254 -0.28 23.28 -12.75
N HIS A 255 -0.02 22.87 -13.99
CA HIS A 255 -1.01 22.29 -14.87
C HIS A 255 -0.57 20.87 -15.27
N THR A 256 -1.27 19.87 -14.73
CA THR A 256 -0.99 18.46 -15.02
C THR A 256 -2.05 17.86 -15.95
N LYS A 257 -1.58 17.26 -17.04
CA LYS A 257 -2.36 16.54 -18.05
C LYS A 257 -2.13 15.03 -17.92
N ASN A 258 -3.18 14.24 -18.12
CA ASN A 258 -3.05 12.81 -18.37
C ASN A 258 -2.68 12.62 -19.85
N VAL A 259 -1.50 12.08 -20.12
CA VAL A 259 -1.02 11.80 -21.48
C VAL A 259 -1.52 10.44 -21.95
N ASN A 260 -1.47 9.46 -21.05
CA ASN A 260 -1.88 8.09 -21.31
C ASN A 260 -2.18 7.38 -19.98
N SER A 261 -3.19 6.52 -19.99
CA SER A 261 -3.58 5.68 -18.85
C SER A 261 -3.86 4.29 -19.37
N PHE A 262 -3.35 3.27 -18.67
CA PHE A 262 -3.63 1.88 -19.03
C PHE A 262 -3.82 1.01 -17.79
N TYR A 263 -4.79 0.10 -17.91
CA TYR A 263 -5.18 -0.80 -16.85
C TYR A 263 -4.19 -1.97 -16.74
N VAL A 264 -3.73 -2.27 -15.52
CA VAL A 264 -2.84 -3.38 -15.22
C VAL A 264 -3.27 -4.18 -14.00
N LEU A 265 -2.78 -5.41 -13.91
CA LEU A 265 -2.91 -6.26 -12.74
C LEU A 265 -1.56 -6.42 -12.02
N LEU A 266 -1.53 -6.12 -10.72
CA LEU A 266 -0.33 -6.27 -9.89
C LEU A 266 -0.49 -7.42 -8.87
N PRO A 267 0.56 -8.22 -8.63
CA PRO A 267 0.48 -9.39 -7.79
C PRO A 267 0.66 -9.02 -6.32
N VAL A 268 -0.28 -9.47 -5.48
CA VAL A 268 -0.28 -9.26 -4.04
C VAL A 268 -0.61 -10.56 -3.31
N TRP A 269 0.21 -10.92 -2.33
CA TRP A 269 -0.10 -11.96 -1.36
C TRP A 269 -0.79 -11.36 -0.15
N MET A 270 -2.02 -11.78 0.13
CA MET A 270 -2.74 -11.44 1.36
C MET A 270 -2.52 -12.52 2.40
N VAL A 271 -2.05 -12.14 3.58
CA VAL A 271 -1.78 -13.05 4.70
C VAL A 271 -2.74 -12.71 5.84
N SER A 272 -3.57 -13.68 6.21
CA SER A 272 -4.39 -13.60 7.42
C SER A 272 -3.66 -14.30 8.56
N TYR A 273 -3.38 -13.56 9.63
CA TYR A 273 -2.66 -14.05 10.79
C TYR A 273 -3.53 -13.93 12.05
N ASP A 274 -3.63 -15.01 12.81
CA ASP A 274 -4.36 -15.02 14.08
C ASP A 274 -3.43 -14.75 15.25
N TYR A 275 -3.69 -13.65 15.96
CA TYR A 275 -2.95 -13.31 17.16
C TYR A 275 -3.87 -12.68 18.21
N GLU A 276 -3.80 -13.17 19.46
CA GLU A 276 -4.61 -12.65 20.59
C GLU A 276 -6.13 -12.60 20.32
N ARG A 277 -6.66 -13.57 19.55
CA ARG A 277 -8.07 -13.63 19.14
C ARG A 277 -8.49 -12.46 18.26
N ALA A 278 -7.55 -11.81 17.57
CA ALA A 278 -7.78 -10.81 16.55
C ALA A 278 -7.12 -11.24 15.23
N GLU A 279 -7.82 -11.05 14.12
CA GLU A 279 -7.23 -11.28 12.80
C GLU A 279 -6.48 -10.04 12.33
N HIS A 280 -5.21 -10.25 11.99
CA HIS A 280 -4.35 -9.26 11.41
C HIS A 280 -4.13 -9.58 9.94
N ILE A 281 -4.43 -8.60 9.08
CA ILE A 281 -4.21 -8.70 7.64
C ILE A 281 -2.89 -8.04 7.31
N PHE A 282 -2.05 -8.78 6.58
CA PHE A 282 -0.81 -8.28 5.98
C PHE A 282 -0.90 -8.46 4.48
N ALA A 283 -0.27 -7.56 3.74
CA ALA A 283 -0.09 -7.69 2.30
C ALA A 283 1.40 -7.84 2.00
N MET A 284 1.72 -8.58 0.95
CA MET A 284 3.09 -8.72 0.49
C MET A 284 3.15 -8.58 -1.03
N ASN A 285 4.10 -7.81 -1.51
CA ASN A 285 4.34 -7.63 -2.92
C ASN A 285 4.74 -8.98 -3.54
N GLY A 286 3.98 -9.47 -4.52
CA GLY A 286 4.16 -10.79 -5.15
C GLY A 286 5.36 -10.90 -6.08
N GLN A 287 6.04 -9.78 -6.36
CA GLN A 287 7.28 -9.72 -7.14
C GLN A 287 8.50 -9.54 -6.22
N THR A 288 8.45 -8.62 -5.26
CA THR A 288 9.62 -8.23 -4.45
C THR A 288 9.67 -8.87 -3.06
N GLY A 289 8.54 -9.38 -2.55
CA GLY A 289 8.45 -10.00 -1.22
C GLY A 289 8.41 -8.98 -0.08
N LYS A 290 8.26 -7.70 -0.38
CA LYS A 290 8.06 -6.64 0.61
C LYS A 290 6.74 -6.86 1.34
N VAL A 291 6.81 -7.13 2.64
CA VAL A 291 5.63 -7.30 3.52
C VAL A 291 5.25 -5.96 4.14
N VAL A 292 3.96 -5.65 4.12
CA VAL A 292 3.35 -4.47 4.71
C VAL A 292 2.19 -4.89 5.60
N GLY A 293 2.14 -4.30 6.79
CA GLY A 293 1.03 -4.41 7.72
C GLY A 293 1.47 -3.92 9.10
N LYS A 294 0.53 -3.85 10.03
CA LYS A 294 0.79 -3.35 11.39
C LYS A 294 0.90 -4.55 12.33
N PRO A 295 2.12 -4.98 12.74
CA PRO A 295 2.26 -6.06 13.70
C PRO A 295 1.79 -5.58 15.09
N PRO A 296 1.32 -6.50 15.95
CA PRO A 296 0.98 -6.17 17.32
C PRO A 296 2.21 -5.69 18.10
N ILE A 297 2.01 -4.77 19.04
CA ILE A 297 3.08 -4.18 19.85
C ILE A 297 2.94 -4.65 21.29
N SER A 298 4.02 -5.18 21.87
CA SER A 298 4.05 -5.60 23.27
C SER A 298 4.30 -4.41 24.19
N ARG A 299 3.29 -4.02 24.98
CA ARG A 299 3.40 -2.96 25.99
C ARG A 299 4.59 -3.18 26.95
N GLY A 300 4.83 -4.43 27.36
CA GLY A 300 5.95 -4.79 28.22
C GLY A 300 7.32 -4.56 27.55
N LYS A 301 7.46 -4.96 26.27
CA LYS A 301 8.70 -4.68 25.52
C LYS A 301 8.90 -3.19 25.26
N VAL A 302 7.83 -2.45 24.99
CA VAL A 302 7.86 -0.99 24.84
C VAL A 302 8.34 -0.34 26.13
N ALA A 303 7.73 -0.67 27.27
CA ALA A 303 8.14 -0.13 28.56
C ALA A 303 9.59 -0.47 28.88
N ALA A 304 10.03 -1.72 28.66
CA ALA A 304 11.42 -2.11 28.87
C ALA A 304 12.40 -1.34 27.97
N TRP A 305 12.04 -1.14 26.69
CA TRP A 305 12.86 -0.40 25.73
C TRP A 305 13.02 1.07 26.15
N PHE A 306 11.92 1.75 26.46
CA PHE A 306 11.95 3.15 26.87
C PHE A 306 12.62 3.35 28.24
N SER A 307 12.36 2.47 29.22
CA SER A 307 13.05 2.50 30.51
C SER A 307 14.56 2.26 30.35
N GLY A 308 14.97 1.39 29.42
CA GLY A 308 16.37 1.17 29.10
C GLY A 308 17.06 2.41 28.53
N ILE A 309 16.42 3.09 27.58
CA ILE A 309 16.92 4.36 27.02
C ILE A 309 17.00 5.43 28.13
N ALA A 310 15.92 5.63 28.88
CA ALA A 310 15.87 6.64 29.94
C ALA A 310 16.93 6.40 31.01
N GLY A 311 17.09 5.15 31.48
CA GLY A 311 18.11 4.77 32.44
C GLY A 311 19.53 4.97 31.90
N GLY A 312 19.77 4.60 30.64
CA GLY A 312 21.07 4.78 29.97
C GLY A 312 21.44 6.26 29.81
N THR A 313 20.51 7.08 29.32
CA THR A 313 20.70 8.54 29.19
C THR A 313 20.92 9.18 30.55
N PHE A 314 20.17 8.79 31.58
CA PHE A 314 20.35 9.30 32.95
C PHE A 314 21.74 8.99 33.50
N LEU A 315 22.22 7.74 33.33
CA LEU A 315 23.57 7.33 33.73
C LEU A 315 24.65 8.11 32.96
N ALA A 316 24.49 8.28 31.64
CA ALA A 316 25.43 9.04 30.83
C ALA A 316 25.51 10.51 31.28
N LEU A 317 24.37 11.16 31.50
CA LEU A 317 24.31 12.53 32.00
C LEU A 317 24.93 12.66 33.40
N LYS A 318 24.69 11.69 34.30
CA LYS A 318 25.32 11.66 35.62
C LYS A 318 26.83 11.51 35.54
N LEU A 319 27.35 10.66 34.65
CA LEU A 319 28.80 10.51 34.43
C LEU A 319 29.44 11.80 33.89
N VAL A 320 28.78 12.48 32.94
CA VAL A 320 29.24 13.77 32.42
C VAL A 320 29.24 14.84 33.52
N SER A 321 28.15 14.94 34.29
CA SER A 321 28.08 15.85 35.45
C SER A 321 29.22 15.62 36.44
N LEU A 322 29.53 14.35 36.72
CA LEU A 322 30.59 13.97 37.66
C LEU A 322 31.99 14.29 37.11
N MET A 323 32.21 14.15 35.80
CA MET A 323 33.46 14.59 35.14
C MET A 323 33.60 16.12 35.08
N MET A 324 32.50 16.86 34.99
CA MET A 324 32.49 18.33 34.99
C MET A 324 32.54 18.95 36.39
N GLY A 325 32.71 18.15 37.45
CA GLY A 325 32.79 18.63 38.83
C GLY A 325 31.45 19.04 39.45
N GLY A 326 30.33 18.72 38.80
CA GLY A 326 28.98 18.96 39.31
C GLY A 326 28.60 17.93 40.38
N GLY A 327 28.68 18.35 41.65
CA GLY A 327 28.18 17.60 42.80
C GLY A 327 26.66 17.75 42.95
N PHE A 328 25.97 16.63 42.74
CA PHE A 328 24.54 16.31 42.97
C PHE A 328 23.47 17.04 42.15
#